data_AF-A0A165HL37-F1
#
_entry.id   AF-A0A165HL37-F1
#
_cell.length_a   1.000
_cell.length_b   1.000
_cell.length_c   1.000
_cell.angle_alpha   90.00
_cell.angle_beta   90.00
_cell.angle_gamma   90.00
#
_symmetry.space_group_name_H-M   'P 1'
#
loop_
_entity.id
_entity.type
_entity.pdbx_description
1 polymer ?
#
loop_
_entity_poly.entity_id
_entity_poly.type
_entity_poly.pdbx_seq_one_letter_code
_entity_poly.pdbx_strand_id
1 'polypeptide(L)'
;MATALLDSGAFSCYIDQRFAEKHGFKMIPLNHEIRILNADTSPNKGGAITHRSLLVTNLGRMSMILGMKFLQEHNPRVDWEHREVTFSRC
;
A
#
# COMPACT_ATOMS: atom_id res chain seq x y z
N MET A 1 15.36 2.56 -6.04
CA MET A 1 14.35 1.69 -6.68
C MET A 1 13.18 1.53 -5.74
N ALA A 2 11.96 1.55 -6.28
CA ALA A 2 10.74 1.31 -5.52
C ALA A 2 10.30 -0.14 -5.73
N THR A 3 9.83 -0.79 -4.67
CA THR A 3 9.24 -2.14 -4.72
C THR A 3 7.80 -2.09 -4.24
N ALA A 4 6.90 -2.69 -5.01
CA ALA A 4 5.48 -2.74 -4.69
C ALA A 4 5.04 -4.20 -4.51
N LEU A 5 4.23 -4.48 -3.48
CA LEU A 5 3.47 -5.72 -3.40
C LEU A 5 2.09 -5.51 -4.04
N LEU A 6 1.70 -6.43 -4.92
CA LEU A 6 0.34 -6.54 -5.41
C LEU A 6 -0.47 -7.38 -4.41
N ASP A 7 -1.40 -6.77 -3.69
CA ASP A 7 -2.12 -7.45 -2.59
C ASP A 7 -3.63 -7.25 -2.72
N SER A 8 -4.31 -8.26 -3.28
CA SER A 8 -5.77 -8.27 -3.34
C SER A 8 -6.44 -8.45 -1.98
N GLY A 9 -5.71 -8.86 -0.94
CA GLY A 9 -6.19 -8.93 0.44
C GLY A 9 -6.14 -7.60 1.17
N ALA A 10 -5.40 -6.62 0.66
CA ALA A 10 -5.34 -5.27 1.19
C ALA A 10 -6.54 -4.43 0.71
N PHE A 11 -7.24 -3.77 1.62
CA PHE A 11 -8.39 -2.92 1.26
C PHE A 11 -8.01 -1.71 0.39
N SER A 12 -6.90 -1.05 0.71
CA SER A 12 -6.43 0.19 0.06
C SER A 12 -4.94 0.08 -0.25
N CYS A 13 -4.40 1.06 -0.97
CA CYS A 13 -2.96 1.18 -1.10
C CYS A 13 -2.33 1.73 0.19
N TYR A 14 -1.14 1.21 0.48
CA TYR A 14 -0.31 1.62 1.59
C TYR A 14 1.07 2.02 1.09
N ILE A 15 1.68 3.01 1.73
CA ILE A 15 3.04 3.46 1.39
C ILE A 15 3.91 3.42 2.64
N ASP A 16 5.16 3.02 2.48
CA ASP A 16 6.14 3.05 3.56
C ASP A 16 6.44 4.51 3.95
N GLN A 17 6.45 4.79 5.25
CA GLN A 17 6.71 6.14 5.76
C GLN A 17 8.05 6.71 5.28
N ARG A 18 9.15 5.94 5.38
CA ARG A 18 10.48 6.42 4.98
C ARG A 18 10.53 6.64 3.48
N PHE A 19 9.86 5.78 2.71
CA PHE A 19 9.74 5.95 1.27
C PHE A 19 8.95 7.23 0.92
N ALA A 20 7.84 7.50 1.61
CA ALA A 20 7.03 8.70 1.42
C ALA A 20 7.82 9.98 1.72
N GLU A 21 8.52 10.02 2.86
CA GLU A 21 9.39 11.13 3.26
C GLU A 21 10.50 11.37 2.23
N LYS A 22 11.21 10.30 1.84
CA LYS A 22 12.33 10.37 0.88
C LYS A 22 11.93 10.96 -0.46
N HIS A 23 10.71 10.71 -0.92
CA HIS A 23 10.22 11.18 -2.22
C HIS A 23 9.32 12.41 -2.13
N GLY A 24 9.25 13.05 -0.95
CA GLY A 24 8.52 14.31 -0.78
C GLY A 24 7.00 14.19 -0.88
N PHE A 25 6.43 13.01 -0.60
CA PHE A 25 4.98 12.86 -0.55
C PHE A 25 4.40 13.71 0.59
N LYS A 26 3.33 14.45 0.31
CA LYS A 26 2.62 15.22 1.33
C LYS A 26 1.88 14.27 2.27
N MET A 27 2.43 14.07 3.47
CA MET A 27 1.78 13.30 4.53
C MET A 27 0.92 14.24 5.38
N ILE A 28 -0.40 14.11 5.30
CA ILE A 28 -1.32 14.94 6.10
C ILE A 28 -1.72 14.15 7.35
N PRO A 29 -1.46 14.64 8.57
CA PRO A 29 -1.85 13.95 9.79
C PRO A 29 -3.36 13.65 9.83
N LEU A 30 -3.71 12.49 10.37
CA LEU A 30 -5.08 12.15 10.72
C LEU A 30 -5.40 12.68 12.11
N ASN A 31 -6.65 13.08 12.33
CA ASN A 31 -7.09 13.50 13.66
C ASN A 31 -7.05 12.33 14.66
N HIS A 32 -7.34 11.11 14.19
CA HIS A 32 -7.31 9.88 14.97
C HIS A 32 -6.60 8.80 14.15
N GLU A 33 -5.77 8.00 14.81
CA GLU A 33 -5.08 6.87 14.19
C GLU A 33 -6.08 5.79 13.75
N ILE A 34 -5.78 5.11 12.64
CA ILE A 34 -6.57 3.97 12.16
C ILE A 34 -5.81 2.70 12.49
N ARG A 35 -6.39 1.86 13.34
CA ARG A 35 -5.83 0.53 13.64
C ARG A 35 -5.94 -0.37 12.40
N ILE A 36 -4.80 -0.96 12.02
CA ILE A 36 -4.75 -1.98 10.97
C ILE A 36 -4.70 -3.36 11.62
N LEU A 37 -5.57 -4.25 11.18
CA LEU A 37 -5.48 -5.68 11.45
C LEU A 37 -5.00 -6.39 10.19
N ASN A 38 -4.16 -7.40 10.35
CA ASN A 38 -3.78 -8.30 9.27
C ASN A 38 -4.94 -9.29 8.97
N ALA A 39 -4.79 -10.09 7.91
CA ALA A 39 -5.79 -11.08 7.52
C ALA A 39 -6.11 -12.12 8.62
N ASP A 40 -5.13 -12.42 9.48
CA ASP A 40 -5.29 -13.33 10.64
C ASP A 40 -5.84 -12.63 11.89
N THR A 41 -6.36 -11.40 11.75
CA THR A 41 -6.86 -10.52 12.82
C THR A 41 -5.82 -10.02 13.83
N SER A 42 -4.54 -10.37 13.65
CA SER A 42 -3.48 -9.82 14.48
C SER A 42 -3.25 -8.32 14.19
N PRO A 43 -2.82 -7.52 15.18
CA PRO A 43 -2.42 -6.14 14.93
C PRO A 43 -1.24 -6.06 13.95
N ASN A 44 -1.27 -5.07 13.06
CA ASN A 44 -0.15 -4.83 12.17
C ASN A 44 1.11 -4.41 12.97
N LYS A 45 2.23 -5.10 12.75
CA LYS A 45 3.51 -4.80 13.44
C LYS A 45 4.10 -3.44 13.05
N GLY A 46 3.72 -2.91 11.89
CA GLY A 46 4.10 -1.58 11.42
C GLY A 46 3.36 -0.44 12.11
N GLY A 47 2.40 -0.76 12.98
CA GLY A 47 1.62 0.22 13.73
C GLY A 47 0.35 0.67 13.03
N ALA A 48 -0.30 1.67 13.62
CA ALA A 48 -1.51 2.28 13.08
C ALA A 48 -1.19 3.29 11.97
N ILE A 49 -2.19 3.60 11.15
CA ILE A 49 -2.09 4.65 10.14
C ILE A 49 -2.25 5.99 10.84
N THR A 50 -1.27 6.88 10.67
CA THR A 50 -1.24 8.20 11.30
C THR A 50 -1.41 9.35 10.31
N HIS A 51 -1.19 9.11 9.01
CA HIS A 51 -1.23 10.14 7.97
C HIS A 51 -1.97 9.66 6.71
N ARG A 52 -2.61 10.60 6.00
CA ARG A 52 -3.18 10.38 4.66
C ARG A 52 -2.25 10.93 3.57
N SER A 53 -1.86 10.05 2.65
CA SER A 53 -1.40 10.33 1.28
C SER A 53 -1.91 9.18 0.39
N LEU A 54 -1.18 8.06 0.34
CA LEU A 54 -1.70 6.69 0.41
C LEU A 54 -1.58 6.32 1.91
N LEU A 55 -2.42 5.47 2.49
CA LEU A 55 -2.40 5.24 3.94
C LEU A 55 -0.97 4.87 4.42
N VAL A 56 -0.33 5.74 5.21
CA VAL A 56 1.10 5.60 5.56
C VAL A 56 1.27 4.63 6.72
N THR A 57 2.16 3.66 6.58
CA THR A 57 2.55 2.70 7.64
C THR A 57 3.99 2.23 7.42
N ASN A 58 4.55 1.43 8.32
CA ASN A 58 5.87 0.83 8.14
C ASN A 58 5.75 -0.53 7.43
N LEU A 59 6.29 -0.63 6.22
CA LEU A 59 6.19 -1.83 5.37
C LEU A 59 7.49 -2.66 5.35
N GLY A 60 8.48 -2.31 6.19
CA GLY A 60 9.76 -3.01 6.27
C GLY A 60 10.61 -2.83 5.01
N ARG A 61 10.62 -3.83 4.12
CA ARG A 61 11.45 -3.84 2.89
C ARG A 61 10.69 -3.39 1.64
N MET A 62 9.37 -3.34 1.67
CA MET A 62 8.55 -2.85 0.55
C MET A 62 8.39 -1.34 0.60
N SER A 63 8.32 -0.71 -0.57
CA SER A 63 8.02 0.72 -0.69
C SER A 63 6.51 0.98 -0.61
N MET A 64 5.70 0.07 -1.15
CA MET A 64 4.25 0.22 -1.19
C MET A 64 3.52 -1.12 -1.31
N ILE A 65 2.23 -1.12 -0.97
CA ILE A 65 1.26 -2.17 -1.28
C ILE A 65 0.19 -1.56 -2.19
N LEU A 66 -0.08 -2.21 -3.32
CA LEU A 66 -1.18 -1.91 -4.22
C LEU A 66 -2.38 -2.76 -3.80
N GLY A 67 -3.35 -2.14 -3.14
CA GLY A 67 -4.53 -2.80 -2.59
C GLY A 67 -5.74 -2.80 -3.51
N MET A 68 -6.78 -3.52 -3.10
CA MET A 68 -7.98 -3.82 -3.88
C MET A 68 -8.64 -2.60 -4.53
N LYS A 69 -8.76 -1.45 -3.83
CA LYS A 69 -9.32 -0.23 -4.44
C LYS A 69 -8.59 0.18 -5.73
N PHE A 70 -7.25 0.21 -5.69
CA PHE A 70 -6.43 0.54 -6.86
C PHE A 70 -6.49 -0.55 -7.93
N LEU A 71 -6.51 -1.82 -7.52
CA LEU A 71 -6.63 -2.95 -8.45
C LEU A 71 -7.96 -2.94 -9.20
N GLN A 72 -9.06 -2.58 -8.53
CA GLN A 72 -10.39 -2.46 -9.16
C GLN A 72 -10.45 -1.28 -10.12
N GLU A 73 -9.89 -0.13 -9.73
CA GLU A 73 -9.87 1.08 -10.56
C GLU A 73 -9.09 0.88 -11.86
N HIS A 74 -7.90 0.30 -11.76
CA HIS A 74 -7.02 0.15 -12.92
C HIS A 74 -7.18 -1.19 -13.66
N ASN A 75 -7.77 -2.19 -13.00
CA ASN A 75 -8.04 -3.53 -13.53
C ASN A 75 -6.87 -4.11 -14.35
N PRO A 76 -5.66 -4.24 -13.76
CA PRO A 76 -4.48 -4.67 -14.49
C PRO A 76 -4.61 -6.13 -14.95
N ARG A 77 -3.97 -6.46 -16.07
CA ARG A 77 -3.73 -7.85 -16.45
C ARG A 77 -2.54 -8.36 -15.65
N VAL A 78 -2.74 -9.45 -14.92
CA VAL A 78 -1.67 -10.15 -14.23
C VAL A 78 -1.40 -11.46 -14.94
N ASP A 79 -0.18 -11.60 -15.45
CA ASP A 79 0.33 -12.86 -15.97
C ASP A 79 1.12 -13.56 -14.86
N TRP A 80 0.49 -14.56 -14.26
CA TRP A 80 1.09 -15.29 -13.14
C TRP A 80 2.22 -16.23 -13.57
N GLU A 81 2.18 -16.72 -14.81
CA GLU A 81 3.17 -17.64 -15.36
C GLU A 81 4.48 -16.88 -15.61
N HIS A 82 4.39 -15.72 -16.26
CA HIS A 82 5.53 -14.88 -16.59
C HIS A 82 5.89 -13.86 -15.50
N ARG A 83 5.06 -13.75 -14.46
CA ARG A 83 5.20 -12.80 -13.33
C ARG A 83 5.16 -11.34 -13.79
N GLU A 84 4.28 -11.04 -14.73
CA GLU A 84 4.13 -9.70 -15.29
C GLU A 84 2.82 -9.05 -14.87
N VAL A 85 2.85 -7.73 -14.72
CA VAL A 85 1.66 -6.91 -14.46
C VAL A 85 1.59 -5.82 -15.52
N THR A 86 0.47 -5.75 -16.23
CA THR A 86 0.22 -4.74 -17.27
C THR A 86 -0.96 -3.86 -16.90
N PHE A 87 -0.70 -2.55 -16.84
CA PHE A 87 -1.71 -1.51 -16.63
C PHE A 87 -2.07 -0.87 -17.98
N SER A 88 -3.00 -1.46 -18.72
CA SER A 88 -3.37 -1.01 -20.08
C SER A 88 -4.40 0.13 -20.12
N ARG A 89 -4.92 0.53 -18.97
CA ARG A 89 -5.97 1.55 -18.81
C ARG A 89 -5.46 2.85 -18.16
N CYS A 90 -4.15 2.97 -18.01
CA CYS A 90 -3.46 4.05 -17.29
C CYS A 90 -2.57 4.84 -18.23
#